data_AF-A0A653UHC4-F1
#
_entry.id   AF-A0A653UHC4-F1
#
_cell.length_a   1.000
_cell.length_b   1.000
_cell.length_c   1.000
_cell.angle_alpha   90.00
_cell.angle_beta   90.00
_cell.angle_gamma   90.00
#
_symmetry.space_group_name_H-M   'P 1'
#
loop_
_entity.id
_entity.type
_entity.pdbx_description
1 polymer ?
#
loop_
_entity_poly.entity_id
_entity_poly.type
_entity_poly.pdbx_seq_one_letter_code
_entity_poly.pdbx_strand_id
1 'polypeptide(L)'
;MSDDNSPTLPGLRQGRSAAWLPFLLSVLALAAVVVWGLRVYPDLPETIPTHWGPGGVPDAWEEKSFGTVFMPQMIAAGTTALMAVLALIIPALMNPPKDPSAWKRYRLEGAERATISVLGWISLLTVLFVGYLGVQGWVTPDEVSFKWPMALYLLLVFLMIFLPYRRWSRWADAQAGEHGFTPTAEEQAEEKLWLPGGIYNNPDEPLILVPKREGHGTGATINVGNRAGRITVIVFLVVFVGGPLALVFAVG
;
A
#
# COMPACT_ATOMS: atom_id res chain seq x y z
N MET A 1 33.77 -7.77 -12.36
CA MET A 1 33.76 -8.70 -11.21
C MET A 1 34.27 -7.88 -10.03
N SER A 2 33.38 -7.19 -9.32
CA SER A 2 33.74 -6.43 -8.13
C SER A 2 33.51 -7.36 -6.94
N ASP A 3 34.59 -7.71 -6.25
CA ASP A 3 34.53 -8.46 -5.00
C ASP A 3 33.74 -7.65 -3.97
N ASP A 4 32.46 -7.96 -3.83
CA ASP A 4 31.62 -7.51 -2.72
C ASP A 4 32.04 -8.30 -1.47
N ASN A 5 33.19 -7.93 -0.91
CA ASN A 5 33.70 -8.42 0.36
C ASN A 5 33.00 -7.78 1.57
N SER A 6 31.80 -7.20 1.38
CA SER A 6 31.02 -6.75 2.52
C SER A 6 30.53 -7.98 3.29
N PRO A 7 30.80 -8.08 4.61
CA PRO A 7 30.42 -9.26 5.38
C PRO A 7 28.90 -9.44 5.27
N THR A 8 28.49 -10.61 4.78
CA THR A 8 27.07 -10.96 4.70
C THR A 8 26.50 -10.98 6.12
N LEU A 9 25.63 -10.03 6.43
CA LEU A 9 25.04 -9.93 7.75
C LEU A 9 24.20 -11.19 8.04
N PRO A 10 24.42 -11.87 9.18
CA PRO A 10 23.66 -13.07 9.54
C PRO A 10 22.15 -12.80 9.55
N GLY A 11 21.35 -13.72 9.01
CA GLY A 11 19.88 -13.62 9.06
C GLY A 11 19.26 -12.50 8.21
N LEU A 12 20.03 -11.58 7.61
CA LEU A 12 19.51 -10.38 6.95
C LEU A 12 18.47 -10.68 5.85
N ARG A 13 18.65 -11.76 5.09
CA ARG A 13 17.71 -12.18 4.02
C ARG A 13 16.72 -13.25 4.46
N GLN A 14 16.82 -13.75 5.70
CA GLN A 14 15.93 -14.80 6.20
C GLN A 14 14.49 -14.28 6.31
N GLY A 15 13.53 -15.10 5.83
CA GLY A 15 12.11 -14.77 5.89
C GLY A 15 11.66 -13.61 4.98
N ARG A 16 12.48 -13.17 4.03
CA ARG A 16 12.14 -12.06 3.12
C ARG A 16 10.88 -12.32 2.29
N SER A 17 10.59 -13.58 1.98
CA SER A 17 9.36 -13.98 1.28
C SER A 17 8.08 -13.66 2.05
N ALA A 18 8.13 -13.54 3.38
CA ALA A 18 6.93 -13.18 4.17
C ALA A 18 6.42 -11.77 3.86
N ALA A 19 7.26 -10.87 3.32
CA ALA A 19 6.82 -9.55 2.85
C ALA A 19 5.90 -9.64 1.62
N TRP A 20 5.98 -10.75 0.88
CA TRP A 20 5.21 -11.00 -0.34
C TRP A 20 3.91 -11.77 -0.10
N LEU A 21 3.68 -12.27 1.12
CA LEU A 21 2.47 -13.01 1.47
C LEU A 21 1.18 -12.26 1.07
N PRO A 22 1.04 -10.93 1.25
CA PRO A 22 -0.18 -10.23 0.83
C PRO A 22 -0.44 -10.27 -0.68
N PHE A 23 0.61 -10.32 -1.52
CA PHE A 23 0.44 -10.50 -2.97
C PHE A 23 -0.09 -11.90 -3.30
N LEU A 24 0.41 -12.95 -2.63
CA LEU A 24 -0.13 -14.29 -2.78
C LEU A 24 -1.62 -14.33 -2.40
N LEU A 25 -1.98 -13.70 -1.26
CA LEU A 25 -3.37 -13.58 -0.84
C LEU A 25 -4.22 -12.80 -1.86
N SER A 26 -3.66 -11.77 -2.50
CA SER A 26 -4.35 -11.00 -3.54
C SER A 26 -4.69 -11.87 -4.75
N VAL A 27 -3.73 -12.69 -5.22
CA VAL A 27 -3.94 -13.63 -6.33
C VAL A 27 -4.97 -14.69 -5.97
N LEU A 28 -4.92 -15.24 -4.76
CA LEU A 28 -5.89 -16.23 -4.29
C LEU A 28 -7.30 -15.64 -4.18
N ALA A 29 -7.44 -14.43 -3.63
CA ALA A 29 -8.72 -13.74 -3.53
C ALA A 29 -9.30 -13.41 -4.91
N LEU A 30 -8.46 -12.93 -5.84
CA LEU A 30 -8.86 -12.66 -7.22
C LEU A 30 -9.32 -13.95 -7.91
N ALA A 31 -8.55 -15.03 -7.79
CA ALA A 31 -8.90 -16.33 -8.35
C ALA A 31 -10.24 -16.84 -7.79
N ALA A 32 -10.47 -16.71 -6.48
CA ALA A 32 -11.73 -17.10 -5.86
C ALA A 32 -12.92 -16.32 -6.42
N VAL A 33 -12.81 -14.99 -6.59
CA VAL A 33 -13.86 -14.15 -7.18
C VAL A 33 -14.11 -14.51 -8.64
N VAL A 34 -13.05 -14.74 -9.44
CA VAL A 34 -13.19 -15.14 -10.84
C VAL A 34 -13.85 -16.51 -10.97
N VAL A 35 -13.45 -17.49 -10.16
CA VAL A 35 -14.07 -18.83 -10.15
C VAL A 35 -15.55 -18.75 -9.78
N TRP A 36 -15.90 -17.94 -8.77
CA TRP A 36 -17.29 -17.69 -8.43
C TRP A 36 -18.06 -17.03 -9.58
N GLY A 37 -17.49 -15.99 -10.20
CA GLY A 37 -18.10 -15.32 -11.34
C GLY A 37 -18.33 -16.27 -12.51
N LEU A 38 -17.37 -17.13 -12.84
CA LEU A 38 -17.52 -18.15 -13.89
C LEU A 38 -18.67 -19.13 -13.61
N ARG A 39 -18.92 -19.42 -12.33
CA ARG A 39 -20.02 -20.28 -11.89
C ARG A 39 -21.39 -19.61 -12.03
N VAL A 40 -21.47 -18.28 -11.83
CA VAL A 40 -22.71 -17.51 -11.95
C VAL A 40 -22.95 -17.01 -13.38
N TYR A 41 -21.90 -16.87 -14.18
CA TYR A 41 -21.94 -16.31 -15.53
C TYR A 41 -23.07 -16.83 -16.45
N PRO A 42 -23.35 -18.16 -16.51
CA PRO A 42 -24.43 -18.68 -17.36
C PRO A 42 -25.83 -18.18 -16.98
N ASP A 43 -26.04 -17.86 -15.70
CA ASP A 43 -27.33 -17.45 -15.14
C ASP A 43 -27.53 -15.93 -15.18
N LEU A 44 -26.51 -15.16 -15.60
CA LEU A 44 -26.61 -13.71 -15.71
C LEU A 44 -27.54 -13.30 -16.87
N PRO A 45 -28.31 -12.21 -16.71
CA PRO A 45 -29.17 -11.68 -17.77
C PRO A 45 -28.36 -11.25 -19.00
N GLU A 46 -29.02 -11.16 -20.16
CA GLU A 46 -28.39 -10.73 -21.42
C GLU A 46 -27.91 -9.28 -21.39
N THR A 47 -28.41 -8.47 -20.46
CA THR A 47 -27.94 -7.10 -20.19
C THR A 47 -27.62 -6.96 -18.72
N ILE A 48 -26.47 -6.35 -18.41
CA ILE A 48 -25.98 -6.16 -17.04
C ILE A 48 -25.64 -4.69 -16.79
N PRO A 49 -25.76 -4.21 -15.53
CA PRO A 49 -25.33 -2.87 -15.19
C PRO A 49 -23.80 -2.79 -15.23
N THR A 50 -23.29 -1.68 -15.78
CA THR A 50 -21.85 -1.39 -15.84
C THR A 50 -21.46 -0.14 -15.06
N HIS A 51 -22.44 0.68 -14.71
CA HIS A 51 -22.26 1.86 -13.88
C HIS A 51 -23.43 2.04 -12.91
N TRP A 52 -23.10 2.54 -11.73
CA TRP A 52 -24.06 2.89 -10.69
C TRP A 52 -23.84 4.34 -10.29
N GLY A 53 -24.93 5.11 -10.24
CA GLY A 53 -24.90 6.47 -9.75
C GLY A 53 -24.58 6.55 -8.25
N PRO A 54 -24.45 7.76 -7.68
CA PRO A 54 -24.06 7.96 -6.28
C PRO A 54 -24.99 7.31 -5.24
N GLY A 55 -26.28 7.13 -5.59
CA GLY A 55 -27.27 6.44 -4.75
C GLY A 55 -27.18 4.91 -4.80
N GLY A 56 -26.21 4.34 -5.53
CA GLY A 56 -26.08 2.90 -5.66
C GLY A 56 -27.01 2.25 -6.68
N VAL A 57 -27.70 3.05 -7.49
CA VAL A 57 -28.67 2.58 -8.49
C VAL A 57 -28.02 2.55 -9.89
N PRO A 58 -28.23 1.49 -10.69
CA PRO A 58 -27.75 1.44 -12.07
C PRO A 58 -28.23 2.62 -12.92
N ASP A 59 -27.31 3.24 -13.67
CA ASP A 59 -27.62 4.28 -14.65
C ASP A 59 -26.97 4.03 -16.02
N ALA A 60 -26.15 2.98 -16.16
CA ALA A 60 -25.65 2.47 -17.43
C ALA A 60 -25.67 0.94 -17.49
N TRP A 61 -25.92 0.41 -18.69
CA TRP A 61 -26.12 -1.00 -18.97
C TRP A 61 -25.41 -1.40 -20.26
N GLU A 62 -24.91 -2.63 -20.33
CA GLU A 62 -24.28 -3.20 -21.53
C GLU A 62 -24.73 -4.66 -21.75
N GLU A 63 -24.51 -5.16 -22.97
CA GLU A 63 -24.71 -6.57 -23.30
C GLU A 63 -23.74 -7.47 -22.52
N LYS A 64 -24.24 -8.62 -22.09
CA LYS A 64 -23.45 -9.64 -21.38
C LYS A 64 -22.33 -10.14 -22.29
N SER A 65 -21.10 -9.92 -21.85
CA SER A 65 -19.91 -10.52 -22.43
C SER A 65 -18.91 -10.87 -21.33
N PHE A 66 -17.95 -11.74 -21.65
CA PHE A 66 -16.87 -12.05 -20.71
C PHE A 66 -16.12 -10.78 -20.30
N GLY A 67 -15.85 -9.88 -21.25
CA GLY A 67 -15.19 -8.61 -20.99
C GLY A 67 -16.00 -7.74 -20.04
N THR A 68 -17.28 -7.53 -20.33
CA THR A 68 -18.17 -6.68 -19.53
C THR A 68 -18.32 -7.21 -18.09
N VAL A 69 -18.55 -8.52 -17.93
CA VAL A 69 -18.78 -9.15 -16.61
C VAL A 69 -17.51 -9.15 -15.75
N PHE A 70 -16.34 -9.37 -16.35
CA PHE A 70 -15.07 -9.52 -15.63
C PHE A 70 -14.16 -8.29 -15.69
N MET A 71 -14.61 -7.18 -16.29
CA MET A 71 -13.82 -5.94 -16.39
C MET A 71 -13.29 -5.46 -15.03
N PRO A 72 -14.08 -5.45 -13.94
CA PRO A 72 -13.56 -5.07 -12.62
C PRO A 72 -12.40 -5.98 -12.18
N GLN A 73 -12.52 -7.29 -12.39
CA GLN A 73 -11.50 -8.28 -12.02
C GLN A 73 -10.25 -8.13 -12.90
N MET A 74 -10.39 -7.76 -14.18
CA MET A 74 -9.25 -7.45 -15.05
C MET A 74 -8.50 -6.22 -14.57
N ILE A 75 -9.20 -5.16 -14.16
CA ILE A 75 -8.59 -3.96 -13.56
C ILE A 75 -7.87 -4.31 -12.25
N ALA A 76 -8.49 -5.13 -11.40
CA ALA A 76 -7.88 -5.58 -10.15
C ALA A 76 -6.63 -6.45 -10.40
N ALA A 77 -6.65 -7.31 -11.43
CA ALA A 77 -5.50 -8.10 -11.86
C ALA A 77 -4.35 -7.21 -12.35
N GLY A 78 -4.65 -6.25 -13.24
CA GLY A 78 -3.67 -5.30 -13.77
C GLY A 78 -3.05 -4.43 -12.67
N THR A 79 -3.88 -3.95 -11.73
CA THR A 79 -3.42 -3.18 -10.56
C THR A 79 -2.51 -4.03 -9.67
N THR A 80 -2.87 -5.29 -9.41
CA THR A 80 -2.05 -6.22 -8.62
C THR A 80 -0.71 -6.49 -9.29
N ALA A 81 -0.70 -6.72 -10.59
CA ALA A 81 0.52 -6.91 -11.37
C ALA A 81 1.42 -5.66 -11.33
N LEU A 82 0.85 -4.47 -11.52
CA LEU A 82 1.58 -3.21 -11.43
C LEU A 82 2.22 -3.03 -10.04
N MET A 83 1.45 -3.27 -8.96
CA MET A 83 1.96 -3.17 -7.59
C MET A 83 3.07 -4.18 -7.31
N ALA A 84 2.97 -5.40 -7.85
CA ALA A 84 4.02 -6.40 -7.74
C ALA A 84 5.30 -6.00 -8.50
N VAL A 85 5.17 -5.42 -9.70
CA VAL A 85 6.31 -4.88 -10.46
C VAL A 85 6.96 -3.72 -9.71
N LEU A 86 6.18 -2.80 -9.13
CA LEU A 86 6.70 -1.73 -8.29
C LEU A 86 7.43 -2.29 -7.05
N ALA A 87 6.90 -3.34 -6.43
CA ALA A 87 7.54 -4.03 -5.31
C ALA A 87 8.89 -4.67 -5.69
N LEU A 88 9.01 -5.21 -6.91
CA LEU A 88 10.25 -5.81 -7.41
C LEU A 88 11.37 -4.77 -7.59
N ILE A 89 11.03 -3.53 -7.92
CA ILE A 89 12.02 -2.47 -8.15
C ILE A 89 12.38 -1.67 -6.88
N ILE A 90 11.64 -1.84 -5.77
CA ILE A 90 11.93 -1.13 -4.50
C ILE A 90 13.40 -1.21 -4.08
N PRO A 91 14.08 -2.37 -4.09
CA PRO A 91 15.48 -2.44 -3.68
C PRO A 91 16.41 -1.59 -4.57
N ALA A 92 16.10 -1.47 -5.86
CA ALA A 92 16.88 -0.65 -6.79
C ALA A 92 16.59 0.85 -6.66
N LEU A 93 15.41 1.21 -6.13
CA LEU A 93 15.04 2.61 -5.87
C LEU A 93 15.55 3.11 -4.52
N MET A 94 15.89 2.21 -3.60
CA MET A 94 16.56 2.56 -2.35
C MET A 94 18.02 2.90 -2.64
N ASN A 95 18.47 4.05 -2.15
CA ASN A 95 19.80 4.60 -2.41
C ASN A 95 20.63 4.50 -1.11
N PRO A 96 21.10 3.30 -0.73
CA PRO A 96 21.79 3.08 0.54
C PRO A 96 23.05 3.96 0.65
N PRO A 97 23.44 4.36 1.87
CA PRO A 97 24.74 5.01 2.08
C PRO A 97 25.88 4.14 1.56
N LYS A 98 27.02 4.75 1.20
CA LYS A 98 28.18 4.00 0.68
C LYS A 98 28.75 3.00 1.68
N ASP A 99 28.75 3.34 2.96
CA ASP A 99 29.23 2.47 4.03
C ASP A 99 28.26 2.50 5.23
N PRO A 100 27.10 1.83 5.11
CA PRO A 100 26.11 1.83 6.18
C PRO A 100 26.55 0.85 7.27
N SER A 101 26.38 1.28 8.53
CA SER A 101 26.57 0.42 9.71
C SER A 101 25.74 -0.86 9.61
N ALA A 102 26.15 -1.91 10.32
CA ALA A 102 25.40 -3.16 10.36
C ALA A 102 23.95 -2.96 10.83
N TRP A 103 23.73 -2.11 11.83
CA TRP A 103 22.40 -1.74 12.30
C TRP A 103 21.59 -1.06 11.18
N LYS A 104 22.16 -0.07 10.49
CA LYS A 104 21.48 0.67 9.40
C LYS A 104 21.11 -0.27 8.23
N ARG A 105 21.92 -1.29 7.94
CA ARG A 105 21.58 -2.32 6.94
C ARG A 105 20.34 -3.14 7.31
N TYR A 106 20.17 -3.56 8.57
CA TYR A 106 18.93 -4.22 9.01
C TYR A 106 17.72 -3.28 8.92
N ARG A 107 17.90 -2.00 9.27
CA ARG A 107 16.83 -0.98 9.16
C ARG A 107 16.37 -0.79 7.71
N LEU A 108 17.31 -0.69 6.78
CA LEU A 108 17.02 -0.56 5.35
C LEU A 108 16.29 -1.79 4.82
N GLU A 109 16.74 -2.99 5.16
CA GLU A 109 16.03 -4.23 4.80
C GLU A 109 14.62 -4.29 5.41
N GLY A 110 14.45 -3.84 6.66
CA GLY A 110 13.13 -3.71 7.29
C GLY A 110 12.22 -2.74 6.54
N ALA A 111 12.75 -1.59 6.09
CA ALA A 111 12.02 -0.62 5.29
C ALA A 111 11.68 -1.15 3.88
N GLU A 112 12.57 -1.90 3.23
CA GLU A 112 12.28 -2.60 1.97
C GLU A 112 11.09 -3.55 2.15
N ARG A 113 11.17 -4.44 3.14
CA ARG A 113 10.13 -5.44 3.43
C ARG A 113 8.80 -4.78 3.81
N ALA A 114 8.86 -3.67 4.57
CA ALA A 114 7.67 -2.87 4.89
C ALA A 114 7.02 -2.33 3.62
N THR A 115 7.78 -1.68 2.75
CA THR A 115 7.28 -1.08 1.51
C THR A 115 6.64 -2.13 0.59
N ILE A 116 7.31 -3.27 0.39
CA ILE A 116 6.77 -4.42 -0.37
C ILE A 116 5.45 -4.90 0.25
N SER A 117 5.41 -5.06 1.57
CA SER A 117 4.21 -5.52 2.26
C SER A 117 3.05 -4.53 2.18
N VAL A 118 3.32 -3.22 2.25
CA VAL A 118 2.30 -2.16 2.09
C VAL A 118 1.67 -2.26 0.71
N LEU A 119 2.49 -2.35 -0.35
CA LEU A 119 1.98 -2.51 -1.72
C LEU A 119 1.12 -3.77 -1.86
N GLY A 120 1.56 -4.90 -1.28
CA GLY A 120 0.79 -6.14 -1.31
C GLY A 120 -0.52 -6.07 -0.52
N TRP A 121 -0.56 -5.42 0.64
CA TRP A 121 -1.81 -5.25 1.40
C TRP A 121 -2.79 -4.31 0.71
N ILE A 122 -2.32 -3.21 0.12
CA ILE A 122 -3.15 -2.32 -0.70
C ILE A 122 -3.70 -3.07 -1.92
N SER A 123 -2.88 -3.92 -2.53
CA SER A 123 -3.31 -4.80 -3.63
C SER A 123 -4.45 -5.73 -3.19
N LEU A 124 -4.30 -6.40 -2.05
CA LEU A 124 -5.33 -7.30 -1.53
C LEU A 124 -6.61 -6.55 -1.21
N LEU A 125 -6.53 -5.40 -0.53
CA LEU A 125 -7.70 -4.59 -0.20
C LEU A 125 -8.42 -4.09 -1.47
N THR A 126 -7.66 -3.71 -2.51
CA THR A 126 -8.22 -3.33 -3.81
C THR A 126 -8.94 -4.52 -4.45
N VAL A 127 -8.33 -5.71 -4.47
CA VAL A 127 -8.96 -6.94 -5.00
C VAL A 127 -10.24 -7.27 -4.26
N LEU A 128 -10.25 -7.17 -2.93
CA LEU A 128 -11.43 -7.45 -2.11
C LEU A 128 -12.55 -6.42 -2.35
N PHE A 129 -12.20 -5.14 -2.44
CA PHE A 129 -13.17 -4.07 -2.69
C PHE A 129 -13.77 -4.18 -4.09
N VAL A 130 -12.94 -4.33 -5.13
CA VAL A 130 -13.39 -4.50 -6.51
C VAL A 130 -14.15 -5.83 -6.69
N GLY A 131 -13.69 -6.89 -6.02
CA GLY A 131 -14.39 -8.17 -6.00
C GLY A 131 -15.76 -8.09 -5.35
N TYR A 132 -15.91 -7.34 -4.25
CA TYR A 132 -17.20 -7.03 -3.64
C TYR A 132 -18.12 -6.32 -4.64
N LEU A 133 -17.65 -5.28 -5.32
CA LEU A 133 -18.44 -4.55 -6.33
C LEU A 133 -18.87 -5.47 -7.48
N GLY A 134 -17.97 -6.30 -7.99
CA GLY A 134 -18.28 -7.27 -9.04
C GLY A 134 -19.35 -8.27 -8.60
N VAL A 135 -19.21 -8.85 -7.40
CA VAL A 135 -20.20 -9.80 -6.86
C VAL A 135 -21.57 -9.14 -6.63
N GLN A 136 -21.61 -7.90 -6.15
CA GLN A 136 -22.86 -7.16 -6.01
C GLN A 136 -23.52 -6.93 -7.37
N GLY A 137 -22.75 -6.56 -8.39
CA GLY A 137 -23.26 -6.42 -9.77
C GLY A 137 -23.82 -7.71 -10.36
N TRP A 138 -23.36 -8.88 -9.89
CA TRP A 138 -23.86 -10.18 -10.36
C TRP A 138 -25.11 -10.67 -9.61
N VAL A 139 -25.24 -10.36 -8.32
CA VAL A 139 -26.24 -10.98 -7.42
C VAL A 139 -27.35 -10.01 -7.03
N THR A 140 -27.01 -8.74 -6.83
CA THR A 140 -27.94 -7.67 -6.41
C THR A 140 -27.73 -6.44 -7.30
N PRO A 141 -27.96 -6.55 -8.62
CA PRO A 141 -27.61 -5.50 -9.57
C PRO A 141 -28.40 -4.20 -9.37
N ASP A 142 -29.64 -4.29 -8.88
CA ASP A 142 -30.56 -3.15 -8.75
C ASP A 142 -30.10 -2.12 -7.71
N GLU A 143 -29.33 -2.53 -6.71
CA GLU A 143 -28.83 -1.66 -5.66
C GLU A 143 -27.47 -2.16 -5.12
N VAL A 144 -26.44 -1.31 -5.20
CA VAL A 144 -25.09 -1.59 -4.70
C VAL A 144 -24.75 -0.64 -3.55
N SER A 145 -24.41 -1.21 -2.40
CA SER A 145 -24.00 -0.41 -1.23
C SER A 145 -22.53 0.03 -1.33
N PHE A 146 -22.29 1.31 -1.61
CA PHE A 146 -20.92 1.86 -1.70
C PHE A 146 -20.34 2.42 -0.39
N LYS A 147 -21.19 2.95 0.48
CA LYS A 147 -20.78 3.82 1.61
C LYS A 147 -19.91 3.10 2.64
N TRP A 148 -20.41 2.02 3.25
CA TRP A 148 -19.68 1.31 4.30
C TRP A 148 -18.47 0.52 3.76
N PRO A 149 -18.51 -0.14 2.59
CA PRO A 149 -17.34 -0.85 2.06
C PRO A 149 -16.22 0.12 1.68
N MET A 150 -16.56 1.30 1.13
CA MET A 150 -15.58 2.35 0.86
C MET A 150 -14.95 2.87 2.16
N ALA A 151 -15.74 3.16 3.19
CA ALA A 151 -15.21 3.60 4.48
C ALA A 151 -14.29 2.55 5.11
N LEU A 152 -14.68 1.27 5.07
CA LEU A 152 -13.87 0.16 5.55
C LEU A 152 -12.58 0.01 4.73
N TYR A 153 -12.66 0.07 3.40
CA TYR A 153 -11.51 0.02 2.50
C TYR A 153 -10.51 1.12 2.83
N LEU A 154 -10.94 2.37 2.95
CA LEU A 154 -10.07 3.50 3.27
C LEU A 154 -9.45 3.40 4.66
N LEU A 155 -10.22 2.98 5.66
CA LEU A 155 -9.72 2.71 7.01
C LEU A 155 -8.62 1.65 6.98
N LEU A 156 -8.87 0.53 6.30
CA LEU A 156 -7.91 -0.58 6.22
C LEU A 156 -6.67 -0.18 5.41
N VAL A 157 -6.81 0.56 4.31
CA VAL A 157 -5.67 1.11 3.55
C VAL A 157 -4.82 1.98 4.46
N PHE A 158 -5.44 2.90 5.21
CA PHE A 158 -4.71 3.76 6.15
C PHE A 158 -3.97 2.93 7.22
N LEU A 159 -4.62 1.95 7.83
CA LEU A 159 -3.97 1.05 8.80
C LEU A 159 -2.81 0.25 8.19
N MET A 160 -2.99 -0.25 6.96
CA MET A 160 -1.99 -1.04 6.25
C MET A 160 -0.80 -0.21 5.76
N ILE A 161 -0.84 1.11 5.81
CA ILE A 161 0.36 1.95 5.67
C ILE A 161 1.26 1.83 6.91
N PHE A 162 0.71 1.71 8.12
CA PHE A 162 1.49 1.76 9.36
C PHE A 162 1.87 0.38 9.93
N LEU A 163 0.97 -0.60 9.86
CA LEU A 163 1.19 -1.90 10.50
C LEU A 163 2.39 -2.68 9.92
N PRO A 164 2.61 -2.73 8.60
CA PRO A 164 3.80 -3.38 8.04
C PRO A 164 5.10 -2.69 8.46
N TYR A 165 5.17 -1.35 8.47
CA TYR A 165 6.34 -0.64 8.96
C TYR A 165 6.61 -0.95 10.43
N ARG A 166 5.58 -1.00 11.28
CA ARG A 166 5.73 -1.42 12.68
C ARG A 166 6.25 -2.85 12.79
N ARG A 167 5.70 -3.78 12.01
CA ARG A 167 6.11 -5.20 12.02
C ARG A 167 7.57 -5.37 11.60
N TRP A 168 7.95 -4.76 10.48
CA TRP A 168 9.28 -4.94 9.90
C TRP A 168 10.36 -4.09 10.58
N SER A 169 10.00 -2.95 11.17
CA SER A 169 10.88 -2.21 12.10
C SER A 169 11.25 -3.09 13.29
N ARG A 170 10.26 -3.71 13.94
CA ARG A 170 10.52 -4.59 15.09
C ARG A 170 11.36 -5.81 14.71
N TRP A 171 11.15 -6.35 13.51
CA TRP A 171 11.99 -7.42 12.98
C TRP A 171 13.44 -6.96 12.80
N ALA A 172 13.66 -5.77 12.19
CA ALA A 172 14.99 -5.21 12.00
C ALA A 172 15.71 -4.97 13.33
N ASP A 173 15.01 -4.39 14.30
CA ASP A 173 15.56 -4.10 15.63
C ASP A 173 15.91 -5.40 16.38
N ALA A 174 15.06 -6.44 16.27
CA ALA A 174 15.31 -7.74 16.88
C ALA A 174 16.53 -8.46 16.27
N GLN A 175 16.64 -8.47 14.93
CA GLN A 175 17.78 -9.09 14.24
C GLN A 175 19.10 -8.36 14.50
N ALA A 176 19.09 -7.03 14.51
CA ALA A 176 20.27 -6.26 14.87
C ALA A 176 20.70 -6.55 16.32
N GLY A 177 19.75 -6.58 17.26
CA GLY A 177 20.01 -6.88 18.67
C GLY A 177 20.53 -8.30 18.92
N GLU A 178 19.97 -9.30 18.25
CA GLU A 178 20.41 -10.71 18.35
C GLU A 178 21.89 -10.89 17.95
N HIS A 179 22.36 -10.09 16.99
CA HIS A 179 23.75 -10.11 16.52
C HIS A 179 24.63 -9.02 17.14
N GLY A 180 24.15 -8.34 18.19
CA GLY A 180 24.93 -7.36 18.96
C GLY A 180 25.17 -6.02 18.25
N PHE A 181 24.41 -5.72 17.19
CA PHE A 181 24.48 -4.46 16.47
C PHE A 181 23.53 -3.43 17.08
N THR A 182 24.09 -2.38 17.66
CA THR A 182 23.35 -1.27 18.25
C THR A 182 23.58 0.02 17.46
N PRO A 183 22.59 0.93 17.38
CA PRO A 183 22.78 2.22 16.72
C PRO A 183 23.79 3.07 17.47
N THR A 184 24.52 3.91 16.75
CA THR A 184 25.32 4.99 17.35
C THR A 184 24.40 6.08 17.92
N ALA A 185 24.95 6.98 18.75
CA ALA A 185 24.21 8.12 19.27
C ALA A 185 23.68 9.03 18.14
N GLU A 186 24.45 9.19 17.07
CA GLU A 186 24.07 9.96 15.88
C GLU A 186 22.93 9.28 15.12
N GLU A 187 23.02 7.97 14.87
CA GLU A 187 21.96 7.20 14.20
C GLU A 187 20.65 7.22 15.00
N GLN A 188 20.75 7.14 16.33
CA GLN A 188 19.58 7.21 17.21
C GLN A 188 18.97 8.61 17.25
N ALA A 189 19.79 9.66 17.19
CA ALA A 189 19.31 11.03 17.08
C ALA A 189 18.62 11.27 15.74
N GLU A 190 19.19 10.76 14.64
CA GLU A 190 18.59 10.82 13.30
C GLU A 190 17.23 10.10 13.28
N GLU A 191 17.13 8.88 13.81
CA GLU A 191 15.90 8.07 13.80
C GLU A 191 14.70 8.78 14.45
N LYS A 192 14.94 9.59 15.50
CA LYS A 192 13.88 10.34 16.20
C LYS A 192 13.21 11.41 15.32
N LEU A 193 13.86 11.82 14.24
CA LEU A 193 13.33 12.82 13.30
C LEU A 193 12.39 12.21 12.27
N TRP A 194 12.25 10.88 12.20
CA TRP A 194 11.49 10.20 11.15
C TRP A 194 10.29 9.43 11.72
N LEU A 195 9.12 9.73 11.18
CA LEU A 195 7.91 8.94 11.40
C LEU A 195 7.89 7.71 10.46
N PRO A 196 7.09 6.68 10.80
CA PRO A 196 6.86 5.54 9.89
C PRO A 196 6.47 6.01 8.49
N GLY A 197 6.99 5.36 7.44
CA GLY A 197 6.75 5.73 6.06
C GLY A 197 7.65 6.85 5.51
N GLY A 198 8.61 7.36 6.28
CA GLY A 198 9.61 8.33 5.78
C GLY A 198 9.15 9.79 5.80
N ILE A 199 8.22 10.13 6.70
CA ILE A 199 7.78 11.51 6.94
C ILE A 199 8.73 12.14 7.95
N TYR A 200 9.24 13.34 7.64
CA TYR A 200 10.18 14.05 8.51
C TYR A 200 9.43 14.85 9.59
N ASN A 201 9.98 14.90 10.79
CA ASN A 201 9.36 15.52 11.96
C ASN A 201 10.41 16.25 12.80
N ASN A 202 10.81 17.44 12.35
CA ASN A 202 11.73 18.31 13.08
C ASN A 202 11.12 19.72 13.23
N PRO A 203 10.81 20.18 14.47
CA PRO A 203 10.27 21.53 14.69
C PRO A 203 11.28 22.64 14.40
N ASP A 204 12.59 22.35 14.49
CA ASP A 204 13.66 23.33 14.28
C ASP A 204 13.95 23.55 12.79
N GLU A 205 13.45 22.68 11.91
CA GLU A 205 13.57 22.81 10.46
C GLU A 205 12.36 23.59 9.89
N PRO A 206 12.54 24.81 9.35
CA PRO A 206 11.43 25.63 8.87
C PRO A 206 10.86 25.21 7.51
N LEU A 207 11.60 24.43 6.70
CA LEU A 207 11.13 24.05 5.37
C LEU A 207 9.94 23.07 5.43
N ILE A 208 8.98 23.25 4.52
CA ILE A 208 7.85 22.32 4.34
C ILE A 208 8.32 21.05 3.65
N LEU A 209 9.10 21.19 2.58
CA LEU A 209 9.66 20.08 1.82
C LEU A 209 11.16 19.98 2.12
N VAL A 210 11.59 18.80 2.56
CA VAL A 210 12.98 18.49 2.89
C VAL A 210 13.43 17.26 2.10
N PRO A 211 14.73 17.04 1.87
CA PRO A 211 15.22 15.81 1.26
C PRO A 211 14.70 14.57 1.99
N LYS A 212 14.40 13.50 1.25
CA LYS A 212 14.09 12.20 1.84
C LYS A 212 15.27 11.68 2.65
N ARG A 213 14.95 10.81 3.62
CA ARG A 213 15.94 10.11 4.43
C ARG A 213 16.95 9.40 3.55
N GLU A 214 18.23 9.52 3.91
CA GLU A 214 19.28 8.75 3.26
C GLU A 214 18.95 7.24 3.28
N GLY A 215 19.22 6.54 2.18
CA GLY A 215 18.85 5.13 2.04
C GLY A 215 17.42 4.87 1.59
N HIS A 216 16.49 5.83 1.72
CA HIS A 216 15.05 5.62 1.45
C HIS A 216 14.62 6.15 0.07
N GLY A 217 15.58 6.19 -0.86
CA GLY A 217 15.41 6.68 -2.23
C GLY A 217 15.66 8.18 -2.36
N THR A 218 15.23 8.75 -3.48
CA THR A 218 15.47 10.15 -3.84
C THR A 218 14.19 10.98 -3.83
N GLY A 219 14.34 12.31 -3.77
CA GLY A 219 13.25 13.28 -3.77
C GLY A 219 13.05 13.97 -2.43
N ALA A 220 11.89 14.59 -2.25
CA ALA A 220 11.52 15.32 -1.05
C ALA A 220 10.43 14.59 -0.25
N THR A 221 10.38 14.85 1.05
CA THR A 221 9.29 14.52 1.96
C THR A 221 8.78 15.78 2.64
N ILE A 222 7.62 15.68 3.29
CA ILE A 222 7.05 16.77 4.07
C ILE A 222 7.58 16.76 5.51
N ASN A 223 7.93 17.93 6.03
CA ASN A 223 8.25 18.12 7.44
C ASN A 223 6.99 18.44 8.24
N VAL A 224 6.48 17.48 9.03
CA VAL A 224 5.32 17.70 9.91
C VAL A 224 5.71 18.24 11.30
N GLY A 225 7.00 18.50 11.53
CA GLY A 225 7.50 19.07 12.78
C GLY A 225 7.09 20.52 12.98
N ASN A 226 7.01 21.29 11.89
CA ASN A 226 6.61 22.70 11.92
C ASN A 226 5.14 22.93 11.52
N ARG A 227 4.63 24.13 11.86
CA ARG A 227 3.21 24.48 11.64
C ARG A 227 2.81 24.47 10.17
N ALA A 228 3.68 24.96 9.28
CA ALA A 228 3.38 25.09 7.86
C ALA A 228 3.20 23.71 7.21
N GLY A 229 4.11 22.76 7.47
CA GLY A 229 3.99 21.41 6.94
C GLY A 229 2.79 20.64 7.48
N ARG A 230 2.42 20.83 8.76
CA ARG A 230 1.15 20.27 9.29
C ARG A 230 -0.07 20.79 8.55
N ILE A 231 -0.14 22.11 8.29
CA ILE A 231 -1.24 22.71 7.53
C ILE A 231 -1.29 22.11 6.12
N THR A 232 -0.15 21.97 5.45
CA THR A 232 -0.08 21.36 4.11
C THR A 232 -0.61 19.93 4.11
N VAL A 233 -0.26 19.09 5.09
CA VAL A 233 -0.82 17.73 5.22
C VAL A 233 -2.33 17.77 5.44
N ILE A 234 -2.83 18.63 6.32
CA ILE A 234 -4.27 18.76 6.60
C ILE A 234 -5.02 19.17 5.33
N VAL A 235 -4.54 20.19 4.61
CA VAL A 235 -5.16 20.63 3.35
C VAL A 235 -5.17 19.50 2.33
N PHE A 236 -4.06 18.78 2.18
CA PHE A 236 -4.00 17.62 1.29
C PHE A 236 -5.05 16.57 1.65
N LEU A 237 -5.14 16.18 2.93
CA LEU A 237 -6.12 15.18 3.39
C LEU A 237 -7.55 15.68 3.19
N VAL A 238 -7.85 16.95 3.48
CA VAL A 238 -9.19 17.52 3.28
C VAL A 238 -9.57 17.53 1.80
N VAL A 239 -8.66 17.93 0.90
CA VAL A 239 -8.96 18.04 -0.54
C VAL A 239 -9.05 16.68 -1.20
N PHE A 240 -8.09 15.78 -0.95
CA PHE A 240 -7.96 14.53 -1.70
C PHE A 240 -8.60 13.32 -1.02
N VAL A 241 -8.95 13.41 0.27
CA VAL A 241 -9.65 12.34 0.99
C VAL A 241 -11.01 12.85 1.47
N GLY A 242 -11.04 13.96 2.19
CA GLY A 242 -12.26 14.54 2.76
C GLY A 242 -13.29 14.95 1.71
N GLY A 243 -12.87 15.64 0.65
CA GLY A 243 -13.73 16.12 -0.44
C GLY A 243 -14.43 14.98 -1.19
N PRO A 244 -13.68 14.01 -1.75
CA PRO A 244 -14.27 12.83 -2.40
C PRO A 244 -15.18 12.04 -1.48
N LEU A 245 -14.82 11.85 -0.21
CA LEU A 245 -15.70 11.20 0.76
C LEU A 245 -16.97 12.00 0.98
N ALA A 246 -16.88 13.31 1.21
CA ALA A 246 -18.05 14.15 1.39
C ALA A 246 -19.00 14.06 0.19
N LEU A 247 -18.49 14.01 -1.05
CA LEU A 247 -19.30 13.79 -2.25
C LEU A 247 -19.99 12.42 -2.22
N VAL A 248 -19.26 11.34 -1.91
CA VAL A 248 -19.84 9.98 -1.80
C VAL A 248 -20.92 9.91 -0.73
N PHE A 249 -20.76 10.62 0.39
CA PHE A 249 -21.71 10.58 1.50
C PHE A 249 -22.84 11.61 1.41
N ALA A 250 -22.68 12.70 0.65
CA ALA A 250 -23.70 13.75 0.51
C ALA A 250 -24.69 13.51 -0.65
N VAL A 251 -24.33 12.70 -1.65
CA VAL A 251 -25.13 12.49 -2.87
C VAL A 251 -25.96 11.20 -2.83
N GLY A 252 -26.09 10.54 -1.68
CA GLY A 252 -26.94 9.35 -1.55
C GLY A 252 -27.54 9.18 -0.18
#